data_AF-A0A6S7G7Y0-F1
#
_entry.id   AF-A0A6S7G7Y0-F1
#
_cell.length_a   1.000
_cell.length_b   1.000
_cell.length_c   1.000
_cell.angle_alpha   90.00
_cell.angle_beta   90.00
_cell.angle_gamma   90.00
#
_symmetry.space_group_name_H-M   'P 1'
#
loop_
_entity.id
_entity.type
_entity.pdbx_description
1 polymer ?
#
loop_
_entity_poly.entity_id
_entity_poly.type
_entity_poly.pdbx_seq_one_letter_code
_entity_poly.pdbx_strand_id
1 'polypeptide(L)'
;MKISNILLLFIMLAVVESITGPQREVVSIYNNEFLTPLSRPQYFIEVYRCVKVDIGECSSSGPSGYPVPETIEKIEIVVPDTTNKDRDSRGRASSDKNKFYEYVVYNHTSCKCGTLTFRDSTLYKIITNNEVSEGHYKTKYRKNPINLIHRCHSQVCNPQPRHSLTDKHILAAPQSKYLAYQQCLPGSVALKKPRNDNVSINMISGGEEVVNVLNDISCKAYDGENAENAQR
;
A
#
# COMPACT_ATOMS: atom_id res chain seq x y z
N MET A 1 42.76 -52.62 -5.61
CA MET A 1 42.24 -51.94 -4.40
C MET A 1 41.31 -50.82 -4.85
N LYS A 2 40.12 -50.76 -4.26
CA LYS A 2 38.98 -49.94 -4.67
C LYS A 2 39.23 -48.46 -4.35
N ILE A 3 39.18 -47.58 -5.35
CA ILE A 3 38.97 -46.15 -5.14
C ILE A 3 37.46 -45.95 -5.16
N SER A 4 36.90 -45.67 -3.98
CA SER A 4 35.48 -45.45 -3.77
C SER A 4 35.11 -44.06 -4.27
N ASN A 5 34.22 -44.00 -5.26
CA ASN A 5 33.54 -42.79 -5.69
C ASN A 5 32.68 -42.26 -4.54
N ILE A 6 33.13 -41.19 -3.87
CA ILE A 6 32.24 -40.37 -3.04
C ILE A 6 31.79 -39.20 -3.92
N LEU A 7 30.68 -39.45 -4.61
CA LEU A 7 29.88 -38.43 -5.26
C LEU A 7 29.25 -37.58 -4.15
N LEU A 8 29.87 -36.45 -3.82
CA LEU A 8 29.27 -35.42 -2.97
C LEU A 8 28.13 -34.76 -3.75
N LEU A 9 26.92 -35.25 -3.51
CA LEU A 9 25.67 -34.64 -3.96
C LEU A 9 25.43 -33.38 -3.10
N PHE A 10 25.93 -32.23 -3.54
CA PHE A 10 25.53 -30.93 -3.00
C PHE A 10 24.07 -30.65 -3.44
N ILE A 11 23.11 -31.10 -2.63
CA ILE A 11 21.75 -30.60 -2.69
C ILE A 11 21.80 -29.16 -2.15
N MET A 12 21.96 -28.20 -3.06
CA MET A 12 21.63 -26.79 -2.79
C MET A 12 20.12 -26.71 -2.57
N LEU A 13 19.68 -26.99 -1.33
CA LEU A 13 18.39 -26.51 -0.85
C LEU A 13 18.47 -24.99 -0.88
N ALA A 14 17.96 -24.40 -1.96
CA ALA A 14 17.54 -23.01 -1.93
C ALA A 14 16.53 -22.90 -0.79
N VAL A 15 17.00 -22.42 0.36
CA VAL A 15 16.13 -21.93 1.43
C VAL A 15 15.43 -20.75 0.78
N VAL A 16 14.26 -21.02 0.19
CA VAL A 16 13.28 -19.98 -0.07
C VAL A 16 12.89 -19.53 1.33
N GLU A 17 13.59 -18.53 1.87
CA GLU A 17 13.10 -17.80 3.02
C GLU A 17 11.70 -17.34 2.62
N SER A 18 10.68 -18.04 3.12
CA SER A 18 9.33 -17.52 3.08
C SER A 18 9.44 -16.20 3.83
N ILE A 19 9.27 -15.09 3.12
CA ILE A 19 9.29 -13.77 3.76
C ILE A 19 8.03 -13.73 4.63
N THR A 20 8.14 -14.26 5.84
CA THR A 20 7.12 -14.23 6.85
C THR A 20 7.16 -12.84 7.46
N GLY A 21 6.07 -12.10 7.26
CA GLY A 21 5.92 -10.79 7.87
C GLY A 21 5.39 -9.71 6.93
N PRO A 22 5.17 -8.51 7.51
CA PRO A 22 4.61 -7.40 6.78
C PRO A 22 5.43 -7.02 5.55
N GLN A 23 4.77 -6.79 4.41
CA GLN A 23 5.39 -6.36 3.15
C GLN A 23 5.21 -4.87 2.95
N ARG A 24 6.22 -4.23 2.34
CA ARG A 24 6.20 -2.79 2.03
C ARG A 24 5.10 -2.46 1.01
N GLU A 25 4.37 -1.38 1.27
CA GLU A 25 3.35 -0.81 0.39
C GLU A 25 3.37 0.73 0.47
N VAL A 26 3.09 1.40 -0.64
CA VAL A 26 2.98 2.88 -0.67
C VAL A 26 1.53 3.33 -0.72
N VAL A 27 1.18 4.24 0.20
CA VAL A 27 -0.21 4.58 0.48
C VAL A 27 -0.47 6.07 0.52
N SER A 28 -1.66 6.47 0.08
CA SER A 28 -2.21 7.79 0.34
C SER A 28 -2.71 7.85 1.77
N ILE A 29 -2.44 8.96 2.46
CA ILE A 29 -2.96 9.19 3.82
C ILE A 29 -4.46 9.52 3.83
N TYR A 30 -5.08 9.66 2.65
CA TYR A 30 -6.46 10.13 2.48
C TYR A 30 -7.48 9.03 2.16
N ASN A 31 -7.08 7.98 1.43
CA ASN A 31 -7.90 6.79 1.14
C ASN A 31 -7.08 5.73 0.38
N ASN A 32 -7.73 4.60 0.12
CA ASN A 32 -7.15 3.42 -0.55
C ASN A 32 -6.99 3.61 -2.07
N GLU A 33 -7.79 4.51 -2.63
CA GLU A 33 -7.92 4.80 -4.07
C GLU A 33 -6.98 5.92 -4.51
N PHE A 34 -6.04 6.32 -3.65
CA PHE A 34 -5.08 7.37 -3.99
C PHE A 34 -5.71 8.74 -4.30
N LEU A 35 -7.00 8.91 -4.05
CA LEU A 35 -7.69 10.18 -4.22
C LEU A 35 -7.19 11.15 -3.16
N THR A 36 -6.82 12.35 -3.58
CA THR A 36 -6.43 13.42 -2.67
C THR A 36 -7.54 14.46 -2.66
N PRO A 37 -8.06 14.86 -1.49
CA PRO A 37 -9.00 15.97 -1.42
C PRO A 37 -8.38 17.20 -2.10
N LEU A 38 -9.14 17.87 -2.97
CA LEU A 38 -8.64 19.00 -3.77
C LEU A 38 -8.00 20.11 -2.92
N SER A 39 -8.43 20.22 -1.67
CA SER A 39 -7.97 21.18 -0.68
C SER A 39 -6.70 20.77 0.07
N ARG A 40 -6.13 19.59 -0.20
CA ARG A 40 -4.98 19.05 0.51
C ARG A 40 -3.82 18.78 -0.46
N PRO A 41 -2.56 18.91 -0.02
CA PRO A 41 -1.43 18.46 -0.82
C PRO A 41 -1.44 16.93 -0.91
N GLN A 42 -1.02 16.37 -2.04
CA GLN A 42 -0.80 14.93 -2.15
C GLN A 42 0.24 14.49 -1.12
N TYR A 43 -0.04 13.39 -0.41
CA TYR A 43 0.81 12.91 0.67
C TYR A 43 0.85 11.38 0.67
N PHE A 44 2.02 10.84 0.33
CA PHE A 44 2.26 9.41 0.22
C PHE A 44 3.37 8.98 1.17
N ILE A 45 3.18 7.83 1.80
CA ILE A 45 4.15 7.26 2.73
C ILE A 45 4.34 5.76 2.47
N GLU A 46 5.50 5.24 2.85
CA GLU A 46 5.74 3.80 2.93
C GLU A 46 5.17 3.28 4.25
N VAL A 47 4.45 2.17 4.17
CA VAL A 47 3.98 1.39 5.32
C VAL A 47 4.14 -0.09 5.02
N TYR A 48 3.83 -0.91 6.02
CA TYR A 48 3.93 -2.35 5.94
C TYR A 48 2.58 -3.03 6.18
N ARG A 49 2.28 -4.07 5.40
CA ARG A 49 0.98 -4.77 5.38
C ARG A 49 1.14 -6.27 5.44
N CYS A 50 0.22 -6.92 6.15
CA CYS A 50 0.15 -8.37 6.23
C CYS A 50 -0.55 -8.89 4.99
N VAL A 51 0.25 -9.38 4.05
CA VAL A 51 -0.24 -9.86 2.74
C VAL A 51 0.14 -11.32 2.50
N LYS A 52 1.06 -11.87 3.30
CA LYS A 52 1.50 -13.27 3.28
C LYS A 52 1.77 -13.75 4.71
N VAL A 53 1.43 -15.00 4.98
CA VAL A 53 1.71 -15.76 6.21
C VAL A 53 2.03 -17.20 5.81
N ASP A 54 2.69 -17.95 6.69
CA ASP A 54 3.01 -19.35 6.42
C ASP A 54 1.72 -20.20 6.35
N ILE A 55 1.68 -21.13 5.40
CA ILE A 55 0.60 -22.11 5.23
C ILE A 55 0.46 -22.95 6.50
N GLY A 56 1.58 -23.31 7.13
CA GLY A 56 1.60 -24.10 8.36
C GLY A 56 0.81 -23.43 9.49
N GLU A 57 0.99 -22.12 9.66
CA GLU A 57 0.29 -21.31 10.67
C GLU A 57 -1.21 -21.17 10.39
N CYS A 58 -1.62 -21.18 9.13
CA CYS A 58 -3.02 -21.03 8.73
C CYS A 58 -3.76 -22.34 8.46
N SER A 59 -3.09 -23.49 8.55
CA SER A 59 -3.65 -24.79 8.21
C SER A 59 -4.94 -25.13 8.97
N SER A 60 -5.08 -24.68 10.21
CA SER A 60 -6.27 -24.87 11.06
C SER A 60 -7.42 -23.90 10.77
N SER A 61 -7.16 -22.81 10.04
CA SER A 61 -8.10 -21.71 9.83
C SER A 61 -8.99 -21.88 8.58
N GLY A 62 -8.68 -22.89 7.74
CA GLY A 62 -9.43 -23.19 6.53
C GLY A 62 -9.62 -21.97 5.60
N PRO A 63 -10.80 -21.77 4.98
CA PRO A 63 -11.05 -20.65 4.07
C PRO A 63 -11.01 -19.27 4.74
N SER A 64 -11.14 -19.24 6.06
CA SER A 64 -11.16 -18.04 6.88
C SER A 64 -9.78 -17.59 7.36
N GLY A 65 -8.69 -18.27 6.97
CA GLY A 65 -7.32 -17.91 7.35
C GLY A 65 -6.73 -16.84 6.44
N TYR A 66 -6.65 -15.60 6.92
CA TYR A 66 -6.02 -14.47 6.25
C TYR A 66 -4.73 -14.05 6.98
N PRO A 67 -3.74 -13.51 6.26
CA PRO A 67 -2.68 -12.74 6.89
C PRO A 67 -3.29 -11.47 7.49
N VAL A 68 -3.32 -11.39 8.82
CA VAL A 68 -3.85 -10.22 9.55
C VAL A 68 -2.77 -9.66 10.47
N PRO A 69 -2.81 -8.37 10.82
CA PRO A 69 -1.87 -7.82 11.78
C PRO A 69 -2.02 -8.48 13.15
N GLU A 70 -0.89 -8.89 13.72
CA GLU A 70 -0.81 -9.24 15.14
C GLU A 70 -0.46 -8.00 15.96
N THR A 71 0.53 -7.24 15.50
CA THR A 71 0.91 -5.96 16.09
C THR A 71 0.80 -4.83 15.07
N ILE A 72 0.38 -3.66 15.57
CA ILE A 72 0.13 -2.47 14.76
C ILE A 72 0.72 -1.25 15.45
N GLU A 73 1.46 -0.45 14.70
CA GLU A 73 1.91 0.88 15.08
C GLU A 73 1.00 1.94 14.45
N LYS A 74 0.80 3.07 15.13
CA LYS A 74 0.05 4.21 14.59
C LYS A 74 1.01 5.31 14.13
N ILE A 75 0.86 5.75 12.89
CA ILE A 75 1.58 6.88 12.32
C ILE A 75 0.61 8.07 12.25
N GLU A 76 0.90 9.12 13.03
CA GLU A 76 0.13 10.37 13.04
C GLU A 76 0.75 11.38 12.07
N ILE A 77 -0.07 11.97 11.21
CA ILE A 77 0.39 12.84 10.12
C ILE A 77 -0.49 14.06 10.07
N VAL A 78 0.09 15.25 10.24
CA VAL A 78 -0.68 16.51 10.18
C VAL A 78 -0.42 17.24 8.87
N VAL A 79 -1.47 17.68 8.17
CA VAL A 79 -1.34 18.42 6.90
C VAL A 79 -2.21 19.68 6.89
N PRO A 80 -1.78 20.75 6.19
CA PRO A 80 -2.57 21.98 6.07
C PRO A 80 -3.64 21.86 4.97
N ASP A 81 -4.69 22.68 5.11
CA ASP A 81 -5.60 23.01 4.02
C ASP A 81 -5.00 24.08 3.10
N THR A 82 -4.82 23.77 1.81
CA THR A 82 -4.22 24.66 0.81
C THR A 82 -5.23 25.51 0.04
N THR A 83 -6.52 25.16 0.07
CA THR A 83 -7.58 25.88 -0.66
C THR A 83 -8.52 26.65 0.27
N ASN A 84 -8.27 26.66 1.58
CA ASN A 84 -9.05 27.44 2.54
C ASN A 84 -8.81 28.94 2.36
N LYS A 85 -9.39 29.48 1.29
CA LYS A 85 -9.71 30.89 1.10
C LYS A 85 -11.22 30.99 1.30
N ASP A 86 -11.71 30.72 2.52
CA ASP A 86 -13.10 31.04 2.84
C ASP A 86 -13.29 32.53 2.53
N ARG A 87 -14.06 32.82 1.47
CA ARG A 87 -14.42 34.19 1.13
C ARG A 87 -15.52 34.57 2.10
N ASP A 88 -15.36 35.72 2.76
CA ASP A 88 -16.44 36.28 3.55
C ASP A 88 -17.68 36.51 2.66
N SER A 89 -18.83 36.80 3.27
CA SER A 89 -20.08 37.14 2.57
C SER A 89 -19.97 38.38 1.66
N ARG A 90 -18.79 39.02 1.58
CA ARG A 90 -18.47 40.18 0.73
C ARG A 90 -17.39 39.85 -0.32
N GLY A 91 -17.03 38.57 -0.49
CA GLY A 91 -16.08 38.13 -1.51
C GLY A 91 -14.60 38.41 -1.20
N ARG A 92 -14.25 38.89 -0.01
CA ARG A 92 -12.85 39.06 0.42
C ARG A 92 -12.34 37.75 1.01
N ALA A 93 -11.07 37.41 0.78
CA ALA A 93 -10.43 36.34 1.53
C ALA A 93 -10.53 36.68 3.02
N SER A 94 -11.28 35.89 3.79
CA SER A 94 -11.30 36.03 5.24
C SER A 94 -9.88 35.73 5.71
N SER A 95 -9.21 36.73 6.30
CA SER A 95 -8.09 36.40 7.15
C SER A 95 -8.63 35.51 8.29
N ASP A 96 -7.77 34.62 8.76
CA ASP A 96 -7.90 33.99 10.07
C ASP A 96 -8.82 32.75 10.13
N LYS A 97 -8.39 31.69 9.45
CA LYS A 97 -7.91 30.48 10.14
C LYS A 97 -7.40 29.47 9.12
N ASN A 98 -6.08 29.27 9.09
CA ASN A 98 -5.53 28.07 8.47
C ASN A 98 -6.15 26.85 9.17
N LYS A 99 -6.74 25.94 8.39
CA LYS A 99 -7.26 24.67 8.92
C LYS A 99 -6.18 23.60 8.75
N PHE A 100 -6.04 22.74 9.76
CA PHE A 100 -5.04 21.67 9.79
C PHE A 100 -5.73 20.36 10.14
N TYR A 101 -5.26 19.25 9.60
CA TYR A 101 -5.94 17.96 9.73
C TYR A 101 -4.95 16.87 10.11
N GLU A 102 -5.32 16.00 11.04
CA GLU A 102 -4.50 14.89 11.54
C GLU A 102 -4.96 13.52 11.04
N TYR A 103 -4.20 12.91 10.16
CA TYR A 103 -4.46 11.58 9.64
C TYR A 103 -3.72 10.53 10.48
N VAL A 104 -4.39 9.43 10.79
CA VAL A 104 -3.77 8.26 11.42
C VAL A 104 -3.68 7.15 10.40
N VAL A 105 -2.47 6.70 10.10
CA VAL A 105 -2.21 5.54 9.26
C VAL A 105 -1.67 4.42 10.13
N TYR A 106 -2.30 3.25 10.07
CA TYR A 106 -1.83 2.07 10.81
C TYR A 106 -0.66 1.43 10.05
N ASN A 107 0.37 0.93 10.72
CA ASN A 107 1.51 0.24 10.11
C ASN A 107 1.62 -1.15 10.76
N HIS A 108 1.63 -2.22 9.97
CA HIS A 108 1.69 -3.57 10.55
C HIS A 108 3.14 -3.90 10.90
N THR A 109 3.41 -4.27 12.14
CA THR A 109 4.76 -4.58 12.62
C THR A 109 4.99 -6.08 12.78
N SER A 110 3.93 -6.87 12.93
CA SER A 110 3.96 -8.34 12.81
C SER A 110 2.64 -8.87 12.26
N CYS A 111 2.67 -10.08 11.70
CA CYS A 111 1.52 -10.75 11.10
C CYS A 111 1.22 -12.07 11.80
N LYS A 112 -0.05 -12.45 11.81
CA LYS A 112 -0.52 -13.77 12.21
C LYS A 112 -1.59 -14.26 11.25
N CYS A 113 -1.93 -15.55 11.36
CA CYS A 113 -3.15 -16.04 10.77
C CYS A 113 -4.39 -15.59 11.58
N GLY A 114 -5.44 -15.15 10.89
CA GLY A 114 -6.71 -14.83 11.52
C GLY A 114 -7.82 -14.56 10.53
N THR A 115 -9.01 -14.19 11.04
CA THR A 115 -10.15 -13.87 10.19
C THR A 115 -10.09 -12.41 9.75
N LEU A 116 -10.32 -12.15 8.46
CA LEU A 116 -10.44 -10.79 7.93
C LEU A 116 -11.72 -10.14 8.47
N THR A 117 -11.58 -9.17 9.38
CA THR A 117 -12.73 -8.37 9.82
C THR A 117 -12.93 -7.16 8.90
N PHE A 118 -14.08 -6.49 8.94
CA PHE A 118 -14.30 -5.24 8.18
C PHE A 118 -13.27 -4.14 8.54
N ARG A 119 -12.71 -4.17 9.76
CA ARG A 119 -11.62 -3.27 10.17
C ARG A 119 -10.29 -3.60 9.49
N ASP A 120 -10.10 -4.86 9.09
CA ASP A 120 -8.89 -5.37 8.43
C ASP A 120 -9.06 -5.44 6.91
N SER A 121 -10.31 -5.45 6.41
CA SER A 121 -10.63 -5.48 4.98
C SER A 121 -10.30 -4.16 4.28
N THR A 122 -10.23 -3.07 5.05
CA THR A 122 -9.58 -1.84 4.63
C THR A 122 -8.20 -1.83 5.26
N LEU A 123 -7.17 -2.02 4.43
CA LEU A 123 -5.76 -1.95 4.88
C LEU A 123 -5.42 -0.60 5.55
N TYR A 124 -6.29 0.41 5.45
CA TYR A 124 -6.14 1.76 5.99
C TYR A 124 -7.48 2.23 6.58
N LYS A 125 -7.51 2.45 7.90
CA LYS A 125 -8.57 3.26 8.52
C LYS A 125 -8.04 4.68 8.68
N ILE A 126 -8.66 5.62 7.97
CA ILE A 126 -8.37 7.04 8.10
C ILE A 126 -9.51 7.69 8.87
N ILE A 127 -9.17 8.39 9.95
CA ILE A 127 -10.15 9.08 10.79
C ILE A 127 -10.55 10.38 10.07
N THR A 128 -11.82 10.51 9.71
CA THR A 128 -12.41 11.74 9.14
C THR A 128 -13.08 12.56 10.27
N ASN A 129 -13.04 13.89 10.18
CA ASN A 129 -13.29 14.90 11.25
C ASN A 129 -12.14 15.08 12.26
N ASN A 130 -10.96 15.29 11.71
CA ASN A 130 -9.66 15.34 12.39
C ASN A 130 -9.03 16.74 12.36
N GLU A 131 -9.83 17.80 12.38
CA GLU A 131 -9.29 19.17 12.43
C GLU A 131 -8.52 19.37 13.75
N VAL A 132 -7.31 19.93 13.64
CA VAL A 132 -6.42 20.17 14.77
C VAL A 132 -6.00 21.64 14.84
N SER A 133 -5.57 22.06 16.03
CA SER A 133 -5.06 23.42 16.23
C SER A 133 -3.75 23.67 15.49
N GLU A 134 -3.48 24.93 15.17
CA GLU A 134 -2.19 25.36 14.59
C GLU A 134 -1.00 24.99 15.49
N GLY A 135 -1.17 25.10 16.81
CA GLY A 135 -0.14 24.70 17.77
C GLY A 135 0.21 23.21 17.65
N HIS A 136 -0.82 22.35 17.57
CA HIS A 136 -0.64 20.92 17.34
C HIS A 136 0.06 20.65 16.02
N TYR A 137 -0.39 21.28 14.93
CA TYR A 137 0.26 21.20 13.63
C TYR A 137 1.75 21.57 13.68
N LYS A 138 2.10 22.73 14.25
CA LYS A 138 3.49 23.21 14.32
C LYS A 138 4.41 22.25 15.09
N THR A 139 3.88 21.59 16.13
CA THR A 139 4.65 20.62 16.94
C THR A 139 4.82 19.28 16.23
N LYS A 140 3.79 18.78 15.53
CA LYS A 140 3.77 17.46 14.91
C LYS A 140 4.31 17.43 13.50
N TYR A 141 4.11 18.50 12.71
CA TYR A 141 4.49 18.55 11.29
C TYR A 141 5.97 18.25 11.05
N ARG A 142 6.85 18.71 11.94
CA ARG A 142 8.30 18.45 11.89
C ARG A 142 8.66 16.97 12.10
N LYS A 143 7.75 16.19 12.67
CA LYS A 143 7.86 14.75 12.92
C LYS A 143 7.07 13.92 11.92
N ASN A 144 6.37 14.54 10.97
CA ASN A 144 5.67 13.78 9.94
C ASN A 144 6.68 12.89 9.19
N PRO A 145 6.26 11.67 8.80
CA PRO A 145 7.04 10.84 7.89
C PRO A 145 7.32 11.59 6.58
N ILE A 146 8.41 11.24 5.89
CA ILE A 146 8.76 11.91 4.65
C ILE A 146 7.70 11.61 3.58
N ASN A 147 7.07 12.67 3.06
CA ASN A 147 6.18 12.56 1.91
C ASN A 147 6.98 12.17 0.67
N LEU A 148 6.70 10.98 0.15
CA LEU A 148 7.46 10.38 -0.95
C LEU A 148 7.42 11.20 -2.24
N ILE A 149 6.39 12.05 -2.42
CA ILE A 149 6.31 12.92 -3.60
C ILE A 149 7.52 13.88 -3.68
N HIS A 150 8.08 14.27 -2.53
CA HIS A 150 9.27 15.14 -2.46
C HIS A 150 10.57 14.36 -2.68
N ARG A 151 10.58 13.04 -2.56
CA ARG A 151 11.79 12.25 -2.90
C ARG A 151 11.94 12.07 -4.41
N CYS A 152 10.87 12.24 -5.18
CA CYS A 152 10.88 12.15 -6.63
C CYS A 152 11.26 13.50 -7.31
N HIS A 153 12.22 14.25 -6.75
CA HIS A 153 12.70 15.49 -7.38
C HIS A 153 13.33 15.19 -8.75
N SER A 154 12.67 15.68 -9.80
CA SER A 154 13.06 15.73 -11.24
C SER A 154 12.61 14.61 -12.16
N GLN A 155 12.36 13.37 -11.73
CA GLN A 155 11.92 12.30 -12.63
C GLN A 155 11.07 11.28 -11.88
N VAL A 156 9.87 11.02 -12.41
CA VAL A 156 9.27 9.69 -12.48
C VAL A 156 9.44 8.85 -11.20
N CYS A 157 8.47 8.86 -10.29
CA CYS A 157 8.46 7.82 -9.27
C CYS A 157 8.35 6.47 -10.01
N ASN A 158 9.29 5.55 -9.80
CA ASN A 158 9.12 4.17 -10.28
C ASN A 158 7.76 3.63 -9.83
N PRO A 159 7.16 2.68 -10.56
CA PRO A 159 5.98 1.97 -10.07
C PRO A 159 6.21 1.49 -8.63
N GLN A 160 5.22 1.71 -7.78
CA GLN A 160 5.27 1.37 -6.36
C GLN A 160 4.55 0.04 -6.11
N PRO A 161 5.05 -0.79 -5.19
CA PRO A 161 4.41 -2.05 -4.85
C PRO A 161 3.07 -1.80 -4.16
N ARG A 162 2.07 -2.60 -4.56
CA ARG A 162 0.70 -2.59 -4.05
C ARG A 162 0.19 -4.02 -3.90
N HIS A 163 -0.83 -4.17 -3.07
CA HIS A 163 -1.51 -5.45 -2.88
C HIS A 163 -3.02 -5.26 -2.94
N SER A 164 -3.71 -6.16 -3.63
CA SER A 164 -5.17 -6.20 -3.68
C SER A 164 -5.67 -7.57 -3.26
N LEU A 165 -6.85 -7.61 -2.64
CA LEU A 165 -7.51 -8.88 -2.35
C LEU A 165 -7.99 -9.48 -3.67
N THR A 166 -7.70 -10.76 -3.93
CA THR A 166 -8.20 -11.45 -5.13
C THR A 166 -9.72 -11.67 -5.04
N ASP A 167 -10.45 -11.60 -6.15
CA ASP A 167 -11.90 -11.90 -6.18
C ASP A 167 -12.21 -13.34 -5.71
N LYS A 168 -11.21 -14.23 -5.80
CA LYS A 168 -11.27 -15.62 -5.34
C LYS A 168 -10.81 -15.80 -3.89
N HIS A 169 -10.64 -14.72 -3.12
CA HIS A 169 -9.96 -14.78 -1.82
C HIS A 169 -10.55 -15.80 -0.84
N ILE A 170 -11.83 -16.13 -0.92
CA ILE A 170 -12.47 -17.15 -0.09
C ILE A 170 -11.91 -18.55 -0.39
N LEU A 171 -11.64 -18.83 -1.66
CA LEU A 171 -11.18 -20.13 -2.16
C LEU A 171 -9.65 -20.22 -2.27
N ALA A 172 -8.97 -19.07 -2.32
CA ALA A 172 -7.53 -18.98 -2.33
C ALA A 172 -6.92 -19.40 -0.98
N ALA A 173 -5.80 -20.11 -1.07
CA ALA A 173 -4.96 -20.45 0.07
C ALA A 173 -4.44 -19.16 0.76
N PRO A 174 -4.17 -19.20 2.08
CA PRO A 174 -3.81 -18.02 2.87
C PRO A 174 -2.72 -17.12 2.28
N GLN A 175 -1.67 -17.73 1.72
CA GLN A 175 -0.53 -17.07 1.08
C GLN A 175 -0.83 -16.45 -0.30
N SER A 176 -1.98 -16.79 -0.89
CA SER A 176 -2.41 -16.37 -2.23
C SER A 176 -3.66 -15.48 -2.19
N LYS A 177 -4.12 -15.05 -1.00
CA LYS A 177 -5.31 -14.19 -0.88
C LYS A 177 -5.07 -12.77 -1.40
N TYR A 178 -3.83 -12.29 -1.37
CA TYR A 178 -3.46 -10.96 -1.87
C TYR A 178 -2.59 -11.06 -3.12
N LEU A 179 -2.96 -10.31 -4.15
CA LEU A 179 -2.22 -10.19 -5.41
C LEU A 179 -1.29 -8.99 -5.32
N ALA A 180 0.00 -9.21 -5.55
CA ALA A 180 0.98 -8.13 -5.64
C ALA A 180 0.95 -7.51 -7.05
N TYR A 181 0.98 -6.18 -7.11
CA TYR A 181 1.03 -5.43 -8.36
C TYR A 181 1.86 -4.14 -8.21
N GLN A 182 2.11 -3.47 -9.32
CA GLN A 182 2.92 -2.26 -9.45
C GLN A 182 2.07 -1.14 -10.01
N GLN A 183 2.06 0.01 -9.34
CA GLN A 183 1.24 1.15 -9.73
C GLN A 183 2.03 2.45 -9.60
N CYS A 184 1.93 3.34 -10.59
CA CYS A 184 2.46 4.69 -10.54
C CYS A 184 1.76 5.51 -9.45
N LEU A 185 2.49 6.44 -8.83
CA LEU A 185 1.87 7.38 -7.90
C LEU A 185 1.01 8.41 -8.64
N PRO A 186 -0.11 8.87 -8.06
CA PRO A 186 -0.92 9.96 -8.60
C PRO A 186 -0.09 11.20 -8.88
N GLY A 187 -0.38 11.89 -9.97
CA GLY A 187 0.48 12.94 -10.52
C GLY A 187 1.58 12.42 -11.44
N SER A 188 1.65 11.10 -11.66
CA SER A 188 2.43 10.47 -12.72
C SER A 188 1.53 9.72 -13.71
N VAL A 189 1.96 9.59 -14.97
CA VAL A 189 1.30 8.82 -16.04
C VAL A 189 2.13 7.58 -16.36
N ALA A 190 1.48 6.43 -16.56
CA ALA A 190 2.16 5.26 -17.10
C ALA A 190 2.61 5.54 -18.55
N LEU A 191 3.91 5.52 -18.82
CA LEU A 191 4.49 5.83 -20.15
C LEU A 191 4.25 4.74 -21.19
N LYS A 192 3.98 3.53 -20.74
CA LYS A 192 3.79 2.35 -21.57
C LYS A 192 2.46 1.71 -21.20
N LYS A 193 1.87 0.98 -22.15
CA LYS A 193 0.73 0.12 -21.84
C LYS A 193 1.12 -0.76 -20.63
N PRO A 194 0.28 -0.84 -19.59
CA PRO A 194 0.53 -1.72 -18.46
C PRO A 194 0.82 -3.14 -18.95
N ARG A 195 1.76 -3.81 -18.27
CA ARG A 195 2.06 -5.21 -18.54
C ARG A 195 1.02 -6.09 -17.86
N ASN A 196 0.45 -7.02 -18.60
CA ASN A 196 -0.31 -8.12 -18.01
C ASN A 196 0.67 -9.17 -17.50
N ASP A 197 0.71 -9.34 -16.19
CA ASP A 197 1.44 -10.44 -15.56
C ASP A 197 0.45 -11.50 -15.07
N ASN A 198 0.76 -12.75 -15.38
CA ASN A 198 0.02 -13.91 -14.89
C ASN A 198 0.51 -14.24 -13.48
N VAL A 199 -0.36 -14.09 -12.49
CA VAL A 199 -0.10 -14.47 -11.11
C VAL A 199 -0.86 -15.76 -10.81
N SER A 200 -0.11 -16.77 -10.36
CA SER A 200 -0.66 -18.02 -9.86
C SER A 200 -1.25 -17.83 -8.47
N ILE A 201 -2.50 -18.24 -8.29
CA ILE A 201 -3.14 -18.39 -7.00
C ILE A 201 -3.31 -19.87 -6.66
N ASN A 202 -2.77 -20.27 -5.52
CA ASN A 202 -3.01 -21.60 -4.98
C ASN A 202 -4.39 -21.62 -4.32
N MET A 203 -5.19 -22.63 -4.62
CA MET A 203 -6.51 -22.83 -4.06
C MET A 203 -6.44 -23.78 -2.87
N ILE A 204 -7.37 -23.62 -1.92
CA ILE A 204 -7.46 -24.51 -0.74
C ILE A 204 -7.72 -25.96 -1.15
N SER A 205 -8.40 -26.17 -2.30
CA SER A 205 -8.63 -27.49 -2.88
C SER A 205 -7.38 -28.16 -3.46
N GLY A 206 -6.21 -27.50 -3.45
CA GLY A 206 -4.97 -27.98 -4.04
C GLY A 206 -4.83 -27.71 -5.54
N GLY A 207 -5.80 -27.04 -6.15
CA GLY A 207 -5.71 -26.55 -7.53
C GLY A 207 -4.96 -25.22 -7.64
N GLU A 208 -4.61 -24.86 -8.88
CA GLU A 208 -3.98 -23.59 -9.23
C GLU A 208 -4.88 -22.85 -10.22
N GLU A 209 -5.07 -21.54 -10.01
CA GLU A 209 -5.77 -20.66 -10.95
C GLU A 209 -4.82 -19.51 -11.33
N VAL A 210 -4.89 -19.07 -12.59
CA VAL A 210 -4.05 -17.97 -13.10
C VAL A 210 -4.90 -16.72 -13.22
N VAL A 211 -4.50 -15.67 -12.50
CA VAL A 211 -5.14 -14.36 -12.53
C VAL A 211 -4.25 -13.37 -13.25
N ASN A 212 -4.83 -12.54 -14.12
CA ASN A 212 -4.12 -11.45 -14.78
C ASN A 212 -4.07 -10.22 -13.87
N VAL A 213 -2.87 -9.69 -13.67
CA VAL A 213 -2.62 -8.47 -12.92
C VAL A 213 -1.99 -7.44 -13.84
N LEU A 214 -2.51 -6.21 -13.80
CA LEU A 214 -2.00 -5.08 -14.57
C LEU A 214 -0.91 -4.38 -13.78
N ASN A 215 0.30 -4.35 -14.32
CA ASN A 215 1.45 -3.69 -13.74
C ASN A 215 1.88 -2.48 -14.56
N ASP A 216 1.99 -1.32 -13.91
CA ASP A 216 2.66 -0.17 -14.50
C ASP A 216 4.15 -0.50 -14.66
N ILE A 217 4.70 -0.23 -15.86
CA ILE A 217 6.09 -0.58 -16.22
C ILE A 217 7.03 0.58 -15.97
N SER A 218 6.56 1.80 -16.22
CA SER A 218 7.35 3.03 -16.13
C SER A 218 6.40 4.21 -16.01
N CYS A 219 6.70 5.14 -15.11
CA CYS A 219 5.88 6.32 -14.90
C CYS A 219 6.50 7.54 -15.63
N LYS A 220 5.80 8.67 -15.70
CA LYS A 220 6.34 9.99 -16.04
C LYS A 220 5.58 11.04 -15.27
N ALA A 221 6.23 12.15 -14.89
CA ALA A 221 5.51 13.28 -14.34
C ALA A 221 4.39 13.73 -15.28
N TYR A 222 3.21 14.00 -14.74
CA TYR A 222 2.11 14.58 -15.50
C TYR A 222 2.46 16.00 -15.92
N ASP A 223 2.56 16.26 -17.23
CA ASP A 223 2.92 17.56 -17.83
C ASP A 223 1.71 18.29 -18.44
N GLY A 224 0.49 17.82 -18.21
CA GLY A 224 -0.74 18.49 -18.65
C GLY A 224 -1.11 18.29 -20.13
N GLU A 225 -0.20 17.81 -20.98
CA GLU A 225 -0.45 17.55 -22.41
C GLU A 225 -1.04 16.16 -22.70
N ASN A 226 -1.04 15.24 -21.71
CA ASN A 226 -1.47 13.84 -21.88
C ASN A 226 -2.67 13.47 -20.97
N ALA A 227 -3.75 14.25 -21.05
CA ALA A 227 -4.91 14.16 -20.15
C ALA A 227 -5.73 12.84 -20.26
N GLU A 228 -5.73 12.17 -21.41
CA GLU A 228 -6.58 10.98 -21.62
C GLU A 228 -6.17 9.75 -20.79
N ASN A 229 -4.97 9.73 -20.19
CA ASN A 229 -4.46 8.59 -19.41
C ASN A 229 -4.30 8.86 -17.90
N ALA A 230 -4.68 10.03 -17.40
CA ALA A 230 -4.43 10.45 -16.01
C ALA A 230 -5.60 10.18 -15.03
N GLN A 231 -6.71 9.61 -15.50
CA GLN A 231 -7.90 9.30 -14.69
C GLN A 231 -8.21 7.80 -14.65
N ARG A 232 -7.22 6.96 -14.38
CA ARG A 232 -7.45 5.57 -13.99
C ARG A 232 -7.28 5.39 -12.49
#